data_AF-A0A9K3DCX9-F1
#
_entry.id   AF-A0A9K3DCX9-F1
#
_cell.length_a   1.000
_cell.length_b   1.000
_cell.length_c   1.000
_cell.angle_alpha   90.00
_cell.angle_beta   90.00
_cell.angle_gamma   90.00
#
_symmetry.space_group_name_H-M   'P 1'
#
loop_
_entity.id
_entity.type
_entity.pdbx_description
1 polymer ?
#
loop_
_entity_poly.entity_id
_entity_poly.type
_entity_poly.pdbx_seq_one_letter_code
_entity_poly.pdbx_strand_id
1 'polypeptide(L)'
;MPSPSQVIITDPESGKDKTFNFDHAYWSHNNDQQFHTQDDLFNDLGNGCLDNAFQGYNYTLLAYGQTGSGKSYSMMGVPPVTSDQAGIIPRVSAGLFRRIDESKVR
;
A
#
# COMPACT_ATOMS: atom_id res chain seq x y z
N MET A 1 12.58 -11.34 -0.15
CA MET A 1 12.10 -11.51 1.24
C MET A 1 11.90 -12.99 1.55
N PRO A 2 12.14 -13.43 2.80
CA PRO A 2 12.00 -14.84 3.18
C PRO A 2 10.53 -15.31 3.29
N SER A 3 9.59 -14.40 3.50
CA SER A 3 8.14 -14.68 3.61
C SER A 3 7.30 -13.42 3.35
N PRO A 4 6.05 -13.52 2.84
CA PRO A 4 5.13 -12.39 2.64
C PRO A 4 4.74 -11.62 3.91
N SER A 5 5.04 -12.16 5.10
CA SER A 5 4.69 -11.59 6.41
C SER A 5 5.90 -11.25 7.29
N GLN A 6 7.12 -11.40 6.77
CA GLN A 6 8.34 -11.21 7.56
C GLN A 6 9.32 -10.21 6.96
N VAL A 7 9.81 -9.33 7.82
CA VAL A 7 10.92 -8.41 7.53
C VAL A 7 12.09 -8.77 8.42
N ILE A 8 13.26 -9.00 7.80
CA ILE A 8 14.52 -9.25 8.52
C ILE A 8 15.43 -8.04 8.30
N ILE A 9 15.94 -7.49 9.40
CA ILE A 9 16.92 -6.40 9.40
C ILE A 9 18.22 -6.95 9.98
N THR A 10 19.30 -6.89 9.19
CA THR A 10 20.65 -7.27 9.61
C THR A 10 21.40 -6.04 10.12
N ASP A 11 21.93 -6.14 11.35
CA ASP A 11 22.84 -5.13 11.88
C ASP A 11 24.18 -5.16 11.11
N PRO A 12 24.60 -4.06 10.45
CA PRO A 12 25.83 -4.03 9.67
C PRO A 12 27.11 -4.20 10.50
N GLU A 13 27.08 -3.88 11.80
CA GLU A 13 28.26 -4.00 12.66
C GLU A 13 28.42 -5.39 13.25
N SER A 14 27.32 -5.95 13.79
CA SER A 14 27.35 -7.25 14.48
C SER A 14 26.99 -8.44 13.59
N GLY A 15 26.42 -8.21 12.40
CA GLY A 15 25.91 -9.25 11.50
C GLY A 15 24.70 -10.01 12.05
N LYS A 16 24.10 -9.53 13.16
CA LYS A 16 22.95 -10.18 13.78
C LYS A 16 21.66 -9.77 13.09
N ASP A 17 20.83 -10.78 12.81
CA ASP A 17 19.51 -10.57 12.23
C ASP A 17 18.46 -10.32 13.31
N LYS A 18 17.59 -9.35 13.05
CA LYS A 18 16.36 -9.13 13.80
C LYS A 18 15.16 -9.33 12.90
N THR A 19 14.30 -10.27 13.28
CA THR A 19 13.09 -10.63 12.52
C THR A 19 11.86 -9.94 13.11
N PHE A 20 11.01 -9.42 12.24
CA PHE A 20 9.73 -8.80 12.58
C PHE A 20 8.61 -9.46 11.76
N ASN A 21 7.47 -9.71 12.40
CA ASN A 21 6.29 -10.27 11.76
C ASN A 21 5.22 -9.19 11.62
N PHE A 22 4.56 -9.16 10.46
CA PHE A 22 3.49 -8.24 10.10
C PHE A 22 2.40 -9.01 9.36
N ASP A 23 1.23 -8.39 9.17
CA ASP A 23 0.20 -8.96 8.30
C ASP A 23 0.67 -9.02 6.84
N HIS A 24 1.35 -7.98 6.39
CA HIS A 24 1.94 -7.88 5.04
C HIS A 24 3.36 -7.28 5.11
N ALA A 25 4.28 -7.86 4.34
CA ALA A 25 5.64 -7.38 4.14
C ALA A 25 5.89 -7.18 2.63
N TYR A 26 5.95 -5.91 2.21
CA TYR A 26 6.12 -5.54 0.81
C TYR A 26 7.59 -5.31 0.46
N TRP A 27 8.10 -6.07 -0.51
CA TRP A 27 9.41 -5.81 -1.11
C TRP A 27 9.29 -4.82 -2.28
N SER A 28 9.77 -3.59 -2.09
CA SER A 28 9.68 -2.53 -3.11
C SER A 28 11.04 -1.85 -3.38
N HIS A 29 12.14 -2.60 -3.25
CA HIS A 29 13.50 -2.06 -3.32
C HIS A 29 14.06 -2.04 -4.75
N ASN A 30 13.89 -3.13 -5.49
CA ASN A 30 14.40 -3.35 -6.84
C ASN A 30 13.36 -4.11 -7.65
N ASN A 31 13.27 -3.84 -8.96
CA ASN A 31 12.30 -4.46 -9.88
C ASN A 31 12.67 -5.92 -10.21
N ASP A 32 12.87 -6.74 -9.19
CA ASP A 32 13.06 -8.18 -9.31
C ASP A 32 11.71 -8.93 -9.28
N GLN A 33 11.76 -10.25 -9.33
CA GLN A 33 10.55 -11.10 -9.36
C GLN A 33 9.67 -10.99 -8.11
N GLN A 34 10.14 -10.35 -7.03
CA GLN A 34 9.42 -10.20 -5.78
C GLN A 34 8.96 -8.75 -5.55
N PHE A 35 9.05 -7.88 -6.56
CA PHE A 35 8.67 -6.48 -6.42
C PHE A 35 7.15 -6.30 -6.27
N HIS A 36 6.74 -5.63 -5.20
CA HIS A 36 5.37 -5.21 -4.96
C HIS A 36 5.14 -3.80 -5.48
N THR A 37 4.06 -3.67 -6.25
CA THR A 37 3.61 -2.45 -6.90
C THR A 37 2.58 -1.69 -6.07
N GLN A 38 2.25 -0.48 -6.51
CA GLN A 38 1.14 0.29 -5.93
C GLN A 38 -0.22 -0.40 -6.08
N ASP A 39 -0.36 -1.28 -7.08
CA ASP A 39 -1.57 -2.07 -7.26
C ASP A 39 -1.72 -3.11 -6.15
N ASP A 40 -0.62 -3.79 -5.80
CA ASP A 40 -0.61 -4.75 -4.69
C ASP A 40 -1.02 -4.10 -3.37
N LEU A 41 -0.47 -2.92 -3.06
CA LEU A 41 -0.85 -2.16 -1.87
C LEU A 41 -2.34 -1.76 -1.90
N PHE A 42 -2.88 -1.37 -3.06
CA PHE A 42 -4.28 -1.02 -3.19
C PHE A 42 -5.20 -2.25 -3.06
N ASN A 43 -4.80 -3.39 -3.58
CA ASN A 43 -5.56 -4.62 -3.50
C ASN A 43 -5.68 -5.10 -2.05
N ASP A 44 -4.59 -5.03 -1.29
CA ASP A 44 -4.53 -5.47 0.10
C ASP A 44 -5.17 -4.45 1.07
N LEU A 45 -4.98 -3.14 0.88
CA LEU A 45 -5.38 -2.10 1.84
C LEU A 45 -6.51 -1.19 1.33
N GLY A 46 -6.49 -0.84 0.06
CA GLY A 46 -7.40 0.14 -0.55
C GLY A 46 -8.83 -0.37 -0.71
N ASN A 47 -9.00 -1.65 -1.08
CA ASN A 47 -10.32 -2.27 -1.17
C ASN A 47 -11.04 -2.27 0.18
N GLY A 48 -10.34 -2.56 1.28
CA GLY A 48 -10.90 -2.50 2.62
C GLY A 48 -11.39 -1.10 3.00
N CYS A 49 -10.71 -0.04 2.54
CA CYS A 49 -11.17 1.33 2.74
C CYS A 49 -12.52 1.58 2.05
N LEU A 50 -12.66 1.15 0.79
CA LEU A 50 -13.90 1.30 0.03
C LEU A 50 -15.02 0.47 0.66
N ASP A 51 -14.78 -0.80 0.98
CA ASP A 51 -15.80 -1.70 1.52
C ASP A 51 -16.38 -1.16 2.84
N ASN A 52 -15.52 -0.68 3.74
CA ASN A 52 -15.96 -0.07 5.00
C ASN A 52 -16.76 1.22 4.76
N ALA A 53 -16.30 2.10 3.87
CA ALA A 53 -17.00 3.35 3.56
C ALA A 53 -18.42 3.10 3.02
N PHE A 54 -18.60 2.12 2.13
CA PHE A 54 -19.92 1.77 1.58
C PHE A 54 -20.81 1.02 2.57
N GLN A 55 -20.24 0.38 3.59
CA GLN A 55 -20.99 -0.19 4.72
C GLN A 55 -21.37 0.85 5.79
N GLY A 56 -20.93 2.10 5.64
CA GLY A 56 -21.20 3.17 6.60
C GLY A 56 -20.25 3.19 7.81
N TYR A 57 -19.11 2.50 7.73
CA TYR A 57 -18.08 2.50 8.76
C TYR A 57 -16.93 3.44 8.42
N ASN A 58 -16.34 4.03 9.46
CA ASN A 58 -15.12 4.84 9.30
C ASN A 58 -13.91 3.94 9.07
N TYR A 59 -13.02 4.37 8.17
CA TYR A 59 -11.74 3.72 7.91
C TYR A 59 -10.61 4.74 8.02
N THR A 60 -9.48 4.36 8.63
CA THR A 60 -8.31 5.24 8.77
C THR A 60 -7.06 4.48 8.38
N LEU A 61 -6.28 5.06 7.47
CA LEU A 61 -4.98 4.54 7.05
C LEU A 61 -3.89 5.56 7.37
N LEU A 62 -2.80 5.10 7.98
CA LEU A 62 -1.68 5.94 8.38
C LEU A 62 -0.41 5.49 7.65
N ALA A 63 0.36 6.47 7.15
CA ALA A 63 1.70 6.24 6.65
C ALA A 63 2.72 6.74 7.68
N TYR A 64 3.55 5.85 8.18
CA TYR A 64 4.54 6.15 9.22
C TYR A 64 5.96 5.75 8.78
N GLY A 65 6.95 6.52 9.21
CA GLY A 65 8.36 6.31 8.86
C GLY A 65 9.15 7.62 8.79
N GLN A 66 10.47 7.51 8.69
CA GLN A 66 11.37 8.66 8.59
C GLN A 66 11.18 9.48 7.31
N THR A 67 11.65 10.73 7.28
CA THR A 67 11.66 11.53 6.04
C THR A 67 12.47 10.80 4.95
N GLY A 68 11.94 10.78 3.73
CA GLY A 68 12.55 10.04 2.61
C GLY A 68 12.19 8.55 2.53
N SER A 69 11.45 7.99 3.49
CA SER A 69 11.10 6.55 3.50
C SER A 69 9.96 6.13 2.56
N GLY A 70 9.50 7.01 1.66
CA GLY A 70 8.44 6.68 0.71
C GLY A 70 6.99 6.87 1.18
N LYS A 71 6.71 7.43 2.37
CA LYS A 71 5.33 7.68 2.86
C LYS A 71 4.41 8.34 1.82
N SER A 72 4.87 9.45 1.23
CA SER A 72 4.11 10.19 0.20
C SER A 72 3.97 9.39 -1.09
N TYR A 73 4.97 8.58 -1.43
CA TYR A 73 4.91 7.70 -2.59
C TYR A 73 3.83 6.63 -2.39
N SER A 74 3.77 5.93 -1.25
CA SER A 74 2.70 4.93 -1.01
C SER A 74 1.31 5.57 -0.97
N MET A 75 1.15 6.74 -0.35
CA MET A 75 -0.16 7.38 -0.20
C MET A 75 -0.64 8.07 -1.48
N MET A 76 0.21 8.85 -2.16
CA MET A 76 -0.18 9.69 -3.30
C MET A 76 0.36 9.15 -4.63
N GLY A 77 1.53 8.51 -4.61
CA GLY A 77 2.22 8.08 -5.82
C GLY A 77 3.09 9.17 -6.43
N VAL A 78 3.53 8.92 -7.67
CA VAL A 78 4.30 9.89 -8.46
C VAL A 78 3.36 10.68 -9.36
N PRO A 79 3.42 12.03 -9.35
CA PRO A 79 2.70 12.83 -10.33
C PRO A 79 3.21 12.59 -11.76
N PRO A 80 2.32 12.52 -12.78
CA PRO A 80 0.88 12.63 -12.69
C PRO A 80 0.21 11.35 -12.13
N VAL A 81 -0.82 11.55 -11.31
CA VAL A 81 -1.60 10.49 -10.60
C VAL A 81 -2.40 9.56 -11.52
N THR A 82 -2.24 9.68 -12.83
CA THR A 82 -2.84 8.80 -13.85
C THR A 82 -1.89 7.67 -14.29
N SER A 83 -0.69 7.61 -13.71
CA SER A 83 0.26 6.53 -13.94
C SER A 83 -0.09 5.28 -13.12
N ASP A 84 0.47 4.15 -13.52
CA ASP A 84 0.58 2.92 -12.72
C ASP A 84 1.20 3.15 -11.33
N GLN A 85 1.94 4.26 -11.18
CA GLN A 85 2.57 4.69 -9.94
C GLN A 85 1.64 5.47 -8.99
N ALA A 86 0.36 5.66 -9.34
CA ALA A 86 -0.63 6.29 -8.47
C ALA A 86 -0.71 5.54 -7.12
N GLY A 87 -0.72 6.28 -6.01
CA GLY A 87 -0.77 5.70 -4.67
C GLY A 87 -2.19 5.36 -4.21
N ILE A 88 -2.33 5.04 -2.92
CA ILE A 88 -3.60 4.62 -2.32
C ILE A 88 -4.70 5.70 -2.44
N ILE A 89 -4.41 6.97 -2.13
CA ILE A 89 -5.39 8.06 -2.13
C ILE A 89 -6.06 8.24 -3.50
N PRO A 90 -5.33 8.45 -4.62
CA PRO A 90 -5.97 8.61 -5.92
C PRO A 90 -6.70 7.34 -6.37
N ARG A 91 -6.20 6.14 -6.04
CA ARG A 91 -6.85 4.87 -6.38
C ARG A 91 -8.16 4.65 -5.62
N VAL A 92 -8.19 4.90 -4.31
CA VAL A 92 -9.41 4.89 -3.49
C VAL A 92 -10.40 5.94 -4.01
N SER A 93 -9.94 7.15 -4.34
CA SER A 93 -10.82 8.19 -4.89
C SER A 93 -11.48 7.76 -6.21
N ALA A 94 -10.70 7.20 -7.15
CA ALA A 94 -11.22 6.68 -8.41
C ALA A 94 -12.19 5.49 -8.17
N GLY A 95 -11.84 4.57 -7.28
CA GLY A 95 -12.68 3.43 -6.92
C GLY A 95 -14.01 3.83 -6.28
N LEU A 96 -14.01 4.88 -5.45
CA LEU A 96 -15.21 5.45 -4.84
C LEU A 96 -16.18 5.94 -5.91
N PHE A 97 -15.72 6.80 -6.81
CA PHE A 97 -16.57 7.33 -7.89
C PHE A 97 -17.07 6.23 -8.83
N ARG A 98 -16.20 5.26 -9.17
CA ARG A 98 -16.60 4.11 -9.98
C ARG A 98 -17.75 3.33 -9.36
N ARG A 99 -17.67 2.97 -8.07
CA ARG A 99 -18.73 2.24 -7.37
C ARG A 99 -20.02 3.05 -7.23
N ILE A 100 -19.92 4.36 -7.06
CA ILE A 100 -21.09 5.27 -7.06
C ILE A 100 -21.81 5.19 -8.40
N ASP A 101 -21.08 5.27 -9.51
CA ASP A 101 -21.68 5.24 -10.84
C ASP A 101 -22.26 3.86 -11.19
N GLU A 102 -21.59 2.77 -10.81
CA GLU A 102 -22.13 1.40 -10.91
C GLU A 102 -23.45 1.24 -10.11
N SER A 103 -23.57 1.92 -8.97
CA SER A 103 -24.76 1.87 -8.11
C SER A 103 -25.95 2.67 -8.65
N LYS A 104 -25.71 3.72 -9.48
CA LYS A 104 -26.77 4.53 -10.12
C LYS A 104 -27.45 3.83 -11.30
N VAL A 105 -26.89 2.71 -11.77
CA VAL A 105 -27.45 1.91 -12.88
C VAL A 105 -28.47 0.86 -12.37
N ARG A 106 -28.78 0.86 -11.06
CA ARG A 106 -29.92 0.16 -10.45
C ARG A 106 -31.06 1.13 -10.18
#